data_AF-A0A7X6L085-F1
#
_entry.id   AF-A0A7X6L085-F1
#
_cell.length_a   1.000
_cell.length_b   1.000
_cell.length_c   1.000
_cell.angle_alpha   90.00
_cell.angle_beta   90.00
_cell.angle_gamma   90.00
#
_symmetry.space_group_name_H-M   'P 1'
#
loop_
_entity.id
_entity.type
_entity.pdbx_description
1 polymer ?
#
loop_
_entity_poly.entity_id
_entity_poly.type
_entity_poly.pdbx_seq_one_letter_code
_entity_poly.pdbx_strand_id
1 'polypeptide(L)'
;MTADDGPWEIPPIDNAPDIARDPAPAPGATMADTRNWPGYGLLLVAAAVAIAAAVLAGWGFAQLSAVAAIIAAVFLVIGVGLIVLEQVRARAQAREHTEQPAERATVPPGY
;
A
#
# COMPACT_ATOMS: atom_id res chain seq x y z
N MET A 1 11.48 19.61 48.26
CA MET A 1 11.62 18.92 46.95
C MET A 1 11.23 17.48 47.19
N THR A 2 9.92 17.26 47.35
CA THR A 2 9.31 15.95 47.61
C THR A 2 9.15 15.29 46.25
N ALA A 3 9.86 14.19 46.04
CA ALA A 3 9.50 13.27 44.98
C ALA A 3 8.08 12.78 45.31
N ASP A 4 7.14 13.03 44.41
CA ASP A 4 5.78 12.51 44.53
C ASP A 4 5.86 10.98 44.43
N ASP A 5 5.80 10.32 45.58
CA ASP A 5 5.63 8.87 45.73
C ASP A 5 4.17 8.47 45.40
N GLY A 6 3.70 8.88 44.22
CA GLY A 6 2.45 8.36 43.66
C GLY A 6 2.62 6.86 43.36
N PRO A 7 1.57 6.04 43.48
CA PRO A 7 1.63 4.65 43.06
C PRO A 7 1.98 4.65 41.58
N TRP A 8 3.16 4.14 41.22
CA TRP A 8 3.53 3.92 39.84
C TRP A 8 2.64 2.80 39.28
N GLU A 9 1.41 3.17 38.91
CA GLU A 9 0.48 2.31 38.23
C GLU A 9 1.10 2.03 36.85
N ILE A 10 1.73 0.87 36.73
CA ILE A 10 2.28 0.41 35.45
C ILE A 10 1.08 0.32 34.51
N PRO A 11 0.98 1.17 33.47
CA PRO A 11 -0.09 1.01 32.50
C PRO A 11 0.00 -0.41 31.93
N PRO A 12 -1.13 -1.06 31.60
CA PRO A 12 -1.11 -2.37 30.93
C PRO A 12 -0.05 -2.36 29.82
N ILE A 13 0.82 -3.39 29.78
CA ILE A 13 1.99 -3.50 28.90
C ILE A 13 1.66 -3.16 27.43
N ASP A 14 0.43 -3.42 27.06
CA ASP A 14 -0.22 -3.19 25.78
C ASP A 14 -0.44 -1.71 25.39
N ASN A 15 -0.34 -0.76 26.34
CA ASN A 15 -0.53 0.69 26.13
C ASN A 15 0.72 1.54 26.42
N ALA A 16 1.87 0.92 26.68
CA ALA A 16 3.11 1.68 26.87
C ALA A 16 3.51 2.36 25.54
N PRO A 17 3.92 3.65 25.53
CA PRO A 17 4.23 4.40 24.29
C PRO A 17 5.30 3.76 23.41
N ASP A 18 6.16 2.94 24.00
CA ASP A 18 7.23 2.16 23.37
C ASP A 18 6.79 0.77 22.88
N ILE A 19 5.63 0.27 23.35
CA ILE A 19 5.02 -1.02 22.96
C ILE A 19 3.80 -0.81 22.04
N ALA A 20 3.26 0.40 21.98
CA ALA A 20 2.23 0.79 21.02
C ALA A 20 2.67 0.40 19.61
N ARG A 21 2.02 -0.64 19.07
CA ARG A 21 2.28 -1.12 17.71
C ARG A 21 2.03 0.03 16.76
N ASP A 22 3.08 0.48 16.07
CA ASP A 22 2.95 1.44 14.99
C ASP A 22 1.92 0.85 13.99
N PRO A 23 0.77 1.51 13.77
CA PRO A 23 -0.21 1.04 12.80
C PRO A 23 0.31 1.18 11.37
N ALA A 24 1.48 1.81 11.16
CA ALA A 24 2.11 1.91 9.86
C ALA A 24 2.43 0.50 9.30
N PRO A 25 2.11 0.25 8.01
CA PRO A 25 2.51 -0.96 7.34
C PRO A 25 4.04 -1.14 7.40
N ALA A 26 4.48 -2.35 7.74
CA ALA A 26 5.90 -2.68 7.74
C ALA A 26 6.55 -2.37 6.36
N PRO A 27 7.82 -1.92 6.34
CA PRO A 27 8.53 -1.72 5.08
C PRO A 27 8.46 -2.97 4.19
N GLY A 28 8.05 -2.79 2.92
CA GLY A 28 7.91 -3.89 1.96
C GLY A 28 6.59 -4.66 2.01
N ALA A 29 5.66 -4.32 2.92
CA ALA A 29 4.34 -4.96 2.99
C ALA A 29 3.57 -4.90 1.65
N THR A 30 3.76 -3.83 0.87
CA THR A 30 3.14 -3.65 -0.45
C THR A 30 3.69 -4.60 -1.53
N MET A 31 4.97 -4.99 -1.44
CA MET A 31 5.60 -5.96 -2.33
C MET A 31 5.27 -7.41 -1.93
N ALA A 32 5.12 -7.65 -0.63
CA ALA A 32 4.71 -8.96 -0.11
C ALA A 32 3.25 -9.30 -0.46
N ASP A 33 2.40 -8.29 -0.68
CA ASP A 33 1.02 -8.49 -1.07
C ASP A 33 0.90 -9.05 -2.49
N THR A 34 0.54 -10.33 -2.59
CA THR A 34 0.39 -11.07 -3.85
C THR A 34 -0.65 -10.44 -4.77
N ARG A 35 -1.58 -9.66 -4.23
CA ARG A 35 -2.67 -9.00 -4.96
C ARG A 35 -2.18 -7.85 -5.85
N ASN A 36 -1.02 -7.26 -5.54
CA ASN A 36 -0.39 -6.22 -6.36
C ASN A 36 0.45 -6.78 -7.52
N TRP A 37 0.77 -8.08 -7.53
CA TRP A 37 1.64 -8.71 -8.52
C TRP A 37 1.16 -8.56 -9.97
N PRO A 38 -0.15 -8.70 -10.28
CA PRO A 38 -0.63 -8.48 -11.64
C PRO A 38 -0.35 -7.06 -12.15
N GLY A 39 -0.48 -6.05 -11.27
CA GLY A 39 -0.17 -4.66 -11.59
C GLY A 39 1.33 -4.46 -11.87
N TYR A 40 2.20 -4.99 -11.01
CA TYR A 40 3.65 -4.93 -11.21
C TYR A 40 4.10 -5.68 -12.47
N GLY A 41 3.54 -6.85 -12.74
CA GLY A 41 3.81 -7.60 -13.96
C GLY A 41 3.44 -6.80 -15.20
N LEU A 42 2.27 -6.16 -15.19
CA LEU A 42 1.82 -5.36 -16.32
C LEU A 42 2.68 -4.10 -16.53
N LEU A 43 3.18 -3.48 -15.45
CA LEU A 43 4.15 -2.38 -15.56
C LEU A 43 5.47 -2.83 -16.19
N LEU A 44 5.96 -4.02 -15.84
CA LEU A 44 7.18 -4.58 -16.42
C LEU A 44 6.99 -4.84 -17.92
N VAL A 45 5.84 -5.42 -18.31
CA VAL A 45 5.50 -5.62 -19.72
C VAL A 45 5.38 -4.28 -20.45
N ALA A 46 4.70 -3.28 -19.85
CA ALA A 46 4.60 -1.94 -20.43
C ALA A 46 5.98 -1.32 -20.69
N ALA A 47 6.91 -1.44 -19.72
CA ALA A 47 8.27 -0.95 -19.87
C ALA A 47 9.03 -1.68 -21.00
N ALA A 48 8.93 -3.01 -21.07
CA ALA A 48 9.56 -3.79 -22.12
C ALA A 48 9.03 -3.40 -23.52
N VAL A 49 7.72 -3.22 -23.66
CA VAL A 49 7.09 -2.79 -24.92
C VAL A 49 7.48 -1.36 -25.28
N ALA A 50 7.59 -0.45 -24.30
CA ALA A 50 8.05 0.92 -24.54
C ALA A 50 9.50 0.95 -25.05
N ILE A 51 10.39 0.12 -24.49
CA ILE A 51 11.77 -0.04 -24.97
C ILE A 51 11.77 -0.55 -26.42
N ALA A 52 10.97 -1.58 -26.72
CA ALA A 52 10.85 -2.10 -28.08
C ALA A 52 10.33 -1.04 -29.07
N ALA A 53 9.35 -0.22 -28.66
CA ALA A 53 8.84 0.89 -29.46
C ALA A 53 9.93 1.93 -29.78
N ALA A 54 10.77 2.26 -28.80
CA ALA A 54 11.89 3.18 -28.98
C ALA A 54 12.97 2.62 -29.93
N VAL A 55 13.28 1.32 -29.82
CA VAL A 55 14.20 0.63 -30.75
C VAL A 55 13.67 0.65 -32.18
N LEU A 56 12.38 0.34 -32.37
CA LEU A 56 11.72 0.40 -33.68
C LEU A 56 11.73 1.81 -34.28
N ALA A 57 11.55 2.84 -33.45
CA ALA A 57 11.68 4.23 -33.90
C ALA A 57 13.10 4.53 -34.39
N GLY A 58 14.12 4.09 -33.66
CA GLY A 58 15.52 4.26 -34.02
C GLY A 58 15.92 3.59 -35.34
N TRP A 59 15.23 2.50 -35.71
CA TRP A 59 15.39 1.81 -37.00
C TRP A 59 14.52 2.34 -38.13
N GLY A 60 13.71 3.38 -37.90
CA GLY A 60 12.86 3.98 -38.93
C GLY A 60 11.54 3.26 -39.19
N PHE A 61 11.17 2.27 -38.37
CA PHE A 61 9.87 1.60 -38.43
C PHE A 61 8.78 2.41 -37.72
N ALA A 62 8.49 3.62 -38.22
CA ALA A 62 7.60 4.58 -37.57
C ALA A 62 6.20 4.02 -37.25
N GLN A 63 5.60 3.27 -38.19
CA GLN A 63 4.25 2.71 -37.99
C GLN A 63 4.21 1.63 -36.91
N LEU A 64 5.21 0.71 -36.89
CA LEU A 64 5.30 -0.33 -35.86
C LEU A 64 5.65 0.26 -34.49
N SER A 65 6.52 1.27 -34.46
CA SER A 65 6.86 2.00 -33.24
C SER A 65 5.63 2.68 -32.63
N ALA A 66 4.83 3.37 -33.44
CA ALA A 66 3.61 4.04 -32.97
C ALA A 66 2.61 3.04 -32.35
N VAL A 67 2.38 1.90 -33.00
CA VAL A 67 1.50 0.85 -32.46
C VAL A 67 2.04 0.29 -31.15
N ALA A 68 3.33 -0.03 -31.08
CA ALA A 68 3.97 -0.53 -29.86
C ALA A 68 3.89 0.50 -28.71
N ALA A 69 4.09 1.79 -29.00
CA ALA A 69 3.97 2.86 -28.01
C ALA A 69 2.55 2.97 -27.45
N ILE A 70 1.52 2.84 -28.29
CA ILE A 70 0.12 2.83 -27.84
C ILE A 70 -0.15 1.63 -26.93
N ILE A 71 0.31 0.43 -27.30
CA ILE A 71 0.15 -0.78 -26.48
C ILE A 71 0.84 -0.60 -25.12
N ALA A 72 2.08 -0.07 -25.11
CA ALA A 72 2.80 0.22 -23.88
C ALA A 72 2.04 1.20 -22.98
N ALA A 73 1.46 2.27 -23.56
CA ALA A 73 0.68 3.25 -22.82
C ALA A 73 -0.58 2.62 -22.19
N VAL A 74 -1.30 1.77 -22.93
CA VAL A 74 -2.49 1.07 -22.40
C VAL A 74 -2.11 0.16 -21.23
N PHE A 75 -1.05 -0.65 -21.38
CA PHE A 75 -0.58 -1.51 -20.29
C PHE A 75 -0.09 -0.72 -19.09
N LEU A 76 0.57 0.42 -19.30
CA LEU A 76 0.98 1.31 -18.22
C LEU A 76 -0.23 1.82 -17.44
N VAL A 77 -1.25 2.34 -18.14
CA VAL A 77 -2.45 2.89 -17.50
C VAL A 77 -3.22 1.82 -16.72
N ILE A 78 -3.41 0.63 -17.31
CA ILE A 78 -4.08 -0.49 -16.63
C ILE A 78 -3.26 -0.95 -15.43
N GLY A 79 -1.93 -1.08 -15.57
CA GLY A 79 -1.03 -1.55 -14.51
C GLY A 79 -1.01 -0.60 -13.32
N VAL A 80 -0.89 0.70 -13.58
CA VAL A 80 -1.01 1.73 -12.54
C VAL A 80 -2.40 1.71 -11.91
N GLY A 81 -3.46 1.62 -12.72
CA GLY A 81 -4.84 1.58 -12.24
C GLY A 81 -5.12 0.43 -11.26
N LEU A 82 -4.62 -0.77 -11.55
CA LEU A 82 -4.75 -1.93 -10.66
C LEU A 82 -4.07 -1.70 -9.31
N ILE A 83 -2.85 -1.14 -9.32
CA ILE A 83 -2.09 -0.85 -8.09
C ILE A 83 -2.82 0.23 -7.26
N VAL A 84 -3.27 1.30 -7.91
CA VAL A 84 -3.95 2.40 -7.22
C VAL A 84 -5.28 1.93 -6.63
N LEU A 85 -6.04 1.11 -7.35
CA LEU A 85 -7.31 0.58 -6.85
C LEU A 85 -7.12 -0.26 -5.59
N GLU A 86 -6.10 -1.11 -5.54
CA GLU A 86 -5.81 -1.91 -4.35
C GLU A 86 -5.34 -1.04 -3.18
N GLN A 87 -4.53 0.00 -3.45
CA GLN A 87 -4.14 0.96 -2.41
C GLN A 87 -5.35 1.70 -1.83
N VAL A 88 -6.30 2.12 -2.67
CA VAL A 88 -7.52 2.79 -2.20
C VAL A 88 -8.37 1.84 -1.37
N ARG A 89 -8.52 0.59 -1.83
CA ARG A 89 -9.30 -0.44 -1.14
C ARG A 89 -8.68 -0.83 0.21
N ALA A 90 -7.37 -1.02 0.27
CA ALA A 90 -6.64 -1.29 1.51
C ALA A 90 -6.79 -0.14 2.51
N ARG A 91 -6.72 1.12 2.05
CA ARG A 91 -6.94 2.30 2.89
C ARG A 91 -8.37 2.40 3.41
N ALA A 92 -9.36 2.00 2.62
CA ALA A 92 -10.76 1.98 3.05
C ALA A 92 -10.97 0.96 4.18
N GLN A 93 -10.43 -0.26 4.03
CA GLN A 93 -10.52 -1.31 5.06
C GLN A 93 -9.78 -0.95 6.36
N ALA A 94 -8.62 -0.29 6.25
CA ALA A 94 -7.87 0.17 7.42
C ALA A 94 -8.65 1.21 8.26
N ARG A 95 -9.46 2.06 7.61
CA ARG A 95 -10.31 3.04 8.30
C ARG A 95 -11.42 2.35 9.10
N GLU A 96 -12.13 1.40 8.50
CA GLU A 96 -13.19 0.64 9.17
C GLU A 96 -12.66 -0.09 10.42
N HIS A 97 -11.46 -0.66 10.35
CA HIS A 97 -10.88 -1.38 11.47
C HIS A 97 -10.32 -0.48 12.58
N THR A 98 -10.09 0.81 12.31
CA THR A 98 -9.65 1.79 13.32
C THR A 98 -10.83 2.36 14.10
N GLU A 99 -12.04 2.38 13.53
CA GLU A 99 -13.26 2.80 14.23
C GLU A 99 -13.82 1.70 15.15
N GLN A 100 -13.66 0.43 14.76
CA GLN A 100 -14.15 -0.74 15.52
C GLN A 100 -13.58 -0.95 16.95
N PRO A 101 -12.31 -0.64 17.28
CA PRO A 101 -11.79 -0.73 18.65
C PRO A 101 -12.38 0.33 19.59
N ALA A 102 -12.85 1.47 19.07
CA ALA A 102 -13.49 2.50 19.89
C ALA A 102 -14.88 2.05 20.40
N GLU A 103 -15.59 1.23 19.61
CA GLU A 103 -16.91 0.71 19.97
C GLU A 103 -16.83 -0.47 20.96
N ARG A 104 -15.72 -1.24 20.97
CA ARG A 104 -15.51 -2.31 21.97
C ARG A 104 -15.04 -1.79 23.34
N ALA A 105 -14.54 -0.56 23.43
CA ALA A 105 -14.10 0.05 24.69
C ALA A 105 -15.28 0.52 25.57
N THR A 106 -16.52 0.54 25.06
CA THR A 106 -17.70 1.01 25.81
C THR A 106 -18.53 -0.10 26.47
N VAL A 107 -18.04 -1.34 26.53
CA VAL A 107 -18.72 -2.39 27.32
C VAL A 107 -18.42 -2.14 28.80
N PRO A 108 -19.40 -1.74 29.63
CA PRO A 108 -19.17 -1.54 31.06
C PRO A 108 -18.85 -2.89 31.72
N PRO A 109 -17.97 -2.94 32.73
CA PRO A 109 -17.77 -4.16 33.51
C PRO A 109 -19.10 -4.57 34.13
N GLY A 110 -19.64 -5.70 33.68
CA GLY A 110 -20.83 -6.31 34.27
C GLY A 110 -20.56 -6.71 35.71
N TYR A 111 -21.53 -6.37 36.57
CA TYR A 111 -21.59 -6.67 38.01
C TYR A 111 -21.32 -8.14 38.35
#